data_AF-A0A7R8CWJ1-F1
#
_entry.id   AF-A0A7R8CWJ1-F1
#
_cell.length_a   1.000
_cell.length_b   1.000
_cell.length_c   1.000
_cell.angle_alpha   90.00
_cell.angle_beta   90.00
_cell.angle_gamma   90.00
#
_symmetry.space_group_name_H-M   'P 1'
#
loop_
_entity.id
_entity.type
_entity.pdbx_description
1 polymer ?
#
loop_
_entity_poly.entity_id
_entity_poly.type
_entity_poly.pdbx_seq_one_letter_code
_entity_poly.pdbx_strand_id
1 'polypeptide(L)'
;MIKRQKFEQTEEDDAYQVIFESNLIKYATGLVSVAFILWIIAISTNYWVIVVGGSAGIPLNGSLSGRTFLWSHSGLWKRCDYFDPPEWNICLSHSYEDHQFVILELTIIVLVFILVLLSFGF
;
A
#
# COMPACT_ATOMS: atom_id res chain seq x y z
N MET A 1 -42.69 32.98 27.35
CA MET A 1 -42.16 31.66 27.76
C MET A 1 -41.73 30.81 26.55
N ILE A 2 -42.60 30.62 25.55
CA ILE A 2 -42.31 29.80 24.33
C ILE A 2 -41.07 30.24 23.52
N LYS A 3 -40.77 31.55 23.46
CA LYS A 3 -39.57 32.06 22.75
C LYS A 3 -38.23 31.66 23.42
N ARG A 4 -38.19 31.41 24.73
CA ARG A 4 -36.96 30.95 25.40
C ARG A 4 -36.67 29.49 25.07
N GLN A 5 -37.70 28.65 25.12
CA GLN A 5 -37.60 27.23 24.78
C GLN A 5 -37.10 27.02 23.34
N LYS A 6 -37.54 27.85 22.39
CA LYS A 6 -37.07 27.76 21.00
C LYS A 6 -35.62 28.22 20.82
N PHE A 7 -35.13 29.13 21.67
CA PHE A 7 -33.76 29.62 21.63
C PHE A 7 -32.79 28.60 22.27
N GLU A 8 -33.19 28.03 23.42
CA GLU A 8 -32.48 26.91 24.08
C GLU A 8 -32.38 25.68 23.16
N GLN A 9 -33.43 25.35 22.41
CA GLN A 9 -33.41 24.20 21.49
C GLN A 9 -32.41 24.39 20.33
N THR A 10 -32.33 25.58 19.72
CA THR A 10 -31.36 25.88 18.66
C THR A 10 -29.92 25.83 19.15
N GLU A 11 -29.65 26.28 20.38
CA GLU A 11 -28.30 26.30 20.94
C GLU A 11 -27.77 24.88 21.23
N GLU A 12 -28.66 23.96 21.62
CA GLU A 12 -28.30 22.54 21.77
C GLU A 12 -28.00 21.89 20.41
N ASP A 13 -28.87 22.07 19.42
CA ASP A 13 -28.72 21.46 18.08
C ASP A 13 -27.41 21.89 17.39
N ASP A 14 -27.00 23.15 17.55
CA ASP A 14 -25.75 23.69 17.00
C ASP A 14 -24.51 23.06 17.68
N ALA A 15 -24.57 22.81 19.00
CA ALA A 15 -23.47 22.19 19.73
C ALA A 15 -23.24 20.73 19.32
N TYR A 16 -24.32 19.96 19.10
CA TYR A 16 -24.21 18.58 18.59
C TYR A 16 -23.64 18.55 17.17
N GLN A 17 -23.99 19.53 16.32
CA GLN A 17 -23.48 19.60 14.96
C GLN A 17 -21.96 19.83 14.92
N VAL A 18 -21.43 20.75 15.73
CA VAL A 18 -19.97 21.04 15.78
C VAL A 18 -19.16 19.83 16.28
N ILE A 19 -19.67 19.11 17.29
CA ILE A 19 -19.00 17.92 17.82
C ILE A 19 -19.05 16.77 16.80
N PHE A 20 -20.16 16.62 16.08
CA PHE A 20 -20.29 15.60 15.05
C PHE A 20 -19.37 15.87 13.85
N GLU A 21 -19.37 17.10 13.33
CA GLU A 21 -18.55 17.51 12.18
C GLU A 21 -17.05 17.31 12.46
N SER A 22 -16.58 17.71 13.65
CA SER A 22 -15.16 17.59 14.01
C SER A 22 -14.68 16.14 14.15
N ASN A 23 -15.54 15.22 14.57
CA ASN A 23 -15.20 13.79 14.68
C ASN A 23 -15.27 13.09 13.32
N LEU A 24 -16.25 13.45 12.49
CA LEU A 24 -16.42 12.87 11.16
C LEU A 24 -15.20 13.16 10.27
N ILE A 25 -14.68 14.38 10.31
CA ILE A 25 -13.50 14.79 9.53
C ILE A 25 -12.26 13.98 9.97
N LYS A 26 -12.05 13.78 11.28
CA LYS A 26 -10.94 12.97 11.79
C LYS A 26 -10.97 11.53 11.29
N TYR A 27 -12.14 10.89 11.32
CA TYR A 27 -12.29 9.53 10.80
C TYR A 27 -12.09 9.46 9.29
N ALA A 28 -12.61 10.42 8.54
CA ALA A 28 -12.44 10.49 7.09
C ALA A 28 -10.95 10.65 6.71
N THR A 29 -10.22 11.56 7.35
CA THR A 29 -8.77 11.74 7.15
C THR A 29 -7.99 10.47 7.54
N GLY A 30 -8.39 9.81 8.63
CA GLY A 30 -7.83 8.52 9.04
C GLY A 30 -8.01 7.45 7.96
N LEU A 31 -9.22 7.26 7.43
CA LEU A 31 -9.48 6.26 6.39
C LEU A 31 -8.72 6.54 5.10
N VAL A 32 -8.64 7.80 4.67
CA VAL A 32 -7.86 8.20 3.49
C VAL A 32 -6.37 7.88 3.69
N SER A 33 -5.84 8.13 4.89
CA SER A 33 -4.43 7.83 5.20
C SER A 33 -4.13 6.33 5.13
N VAL A 34 -5.01 5.48 5.66
CA VAL A 34 -4.87 4.02 5.62
C VAL A 34 -4.96 3.53 4.17
N ALA A 35 -5.90 4.06 3.39
CA ALA A 35 -6.02 3.73 1.97
C ALA A 35 -4.75 4.10 1.19
N PHE A 36 -4.16 5.26 1.50
CA PHE A 36 -2.91 5.70 0.87
C PHE A 36 -1.72 4.80 1.25
N ILE A 37 -1.61 4.38 2.51
CA ILE A 37 -0.58 3.43 2.95
C ILE A 37 -0.73 2.08 2.23
N LEU A 38 -1.95 1.55 2.15
CA LEU A 38 -2.22 0.32 1.41
C LEU A 38 -1.89 0.45 -0.08
N TRP A 39 -2.15 1.61 -0.67
CA TRP A 39 -1.81 1.90 -2.06
C TRP A 39 -0.29 1.89 -2.30
N ILE A 40 0.50 2.49 -1.40
CA ILE A 40 1.97 2.43 -1.45
C ILE A 40 2.45 0.97 -1.33
N ILE A 41 1.95 0.23 -0.33
CA ILE A 41 2.32 -1.19 -0.13
C ILE A 41 2.01 -2.01 -1.38
N ALA A 42 0.85 -1.78 -2.02
CA ALA A 42 0.48 -2.45 -3.25
C ALA A 42 1.50 -2.17 -4.37
N ILE A 43 1.85 -0.91 -4.59
CA ILE A 43 2.84 -0.49 -5.61
C ILE A 43 4.22 -1.09 -5.35
N SER A 44 4.63 -1.19 -4.09
CA SER A 44 5.92 -1.73 -3.64
C SER A 44 6.02 -3.26 -3.78
N THR A 45 4.88 -3.95 -3.73
CA THR A 45 4.83 -5.42 -3.71
C THR A 45 5.27 -6.01 -5.05
N ASN A 46 6.07 -7.10 -5.00
CA ASN A 46 6.61 -7.76 -6.20
C ASN A 46 5.86 -9.03 -6.65
N TYR A 47 4.62 -9.20 -6.17
CA TYR A 47 3.81 -10.41 -6.35
C TYR A 47 2.50 -10.12 -7.09
N TRP A 48 2.50 -9.15 -8.01
CA TRP A 48 1.32 -8.82 -8.81
C TRP A 48 0.93 -9.95 -9.76
N VAL A 49 1.93 -10.61 -10.34
CA VAL A 49 1.73 -11.74 -11.25
C VAL A 49 2.68 -12.85 -10.86
N ILE A 50 2.14 -14.04 -10.64
CA ILE A 50 2.93 -15.25 -10.37
C ILE A 50 2.68 -16.22 -11.53
N VAL A 51 3.76 -16.62 -12.19
CA VAL A 51 3.74 -17.61 -13.27
C VAL A 51 4.37 -18.88 -12.75
N VAL A 52 3.65 -20.00 -12.82
CA VAL A 52 4.12 -21.30 -12.33
C VAL A 52 4.25 -22.25 -13.51
N GLY A 53 5.42 -22.87 -13.66
CA GLY A 53 5.76 -23.79 -14.75
C GLY A 53 5.27 -25.24 -14.57
N GLY A 54 4.56 -25.54 -13.49
CA GLY A 54 4.10 -26.89 -13.15
C GLY A 54 5.16 -27.75 -12.44
N SER A 55 4.78 -28.96 -12.00
CA SER A 55 5.62 -29.83 -11.14
C SER A 55 6.94 -30.28 -11.75
N ALA A 56 7.07 -30.29 -13.07
CA ALA A 56 8.30 -30.64 -13.79
C ALA A 56 9.05 -29.41 -14.35
N GLY A 57 8.50 -28.20 -14.17
CA GLY A 57 8.97 -26.98 -14.82
C GLY A 57 8.78 -27.00 -16.34
N ILE A 58 8.99 -25.86 -16.98
CA ILE A 58 8.97 -25.73 -18.44
C ILE A 58 10.43 -25.81 -18.92
N PRO A 59 10.84 -26.88 -19.63
CA PRO A 59 12.19 -26.97 -20.16
C PRO A 59 12.37 -25.96 -21.29
N LEU A 60 13.40 -25.13 -21.18
CA LEU A 60 13.75 -24.17 -22.23
C LEU A 60 14.53 -24.90 -23.34
N ASN A 61 14.08 -24.78 -24.58
CA ASN A 61 14.79 -25.33 -25.75
C ASN A 61 15.64 -24.23 -26.42
N GLY A 62 16.88 -24.55 -26.83
CA GLY A 62 17.77 -23.65 -27.57
C GLY A 62 19.08 -23.29 -26.83
N SER A 63 19.47 -22.01 -26.86
CA SER A 63 20.72 -21.50 -26.21
C SER A 63 20.76 -21.69 -24.68
N LEU A 64 19.60 -22.00 -24.08
CA LEU A 64 19.38 -22.23 -22.66
C LEU A 64 19.09 -23.71 -22.33
N SER A 65 19.37 -24.62 -23.27
CA SER A 65 19.17 -26.07 -23.10
C SER A 65 19.85 -26.57 -21.82
N GLY A 66 19.05 -27.16 -20.93
CA GLY A 66 19.48 -27.64 -19.62
C GLY A 66 18.91 -26.87 -18.42
N ARG A 67 18.15 -25.80 -18.67
CA ARG A 67 17.44 -25.04 -17.62
C ARG A 67 15.95 -25.30 -17.68
N THR A 68 15.35 -25.61 -16.54
CA THR A 68 13.90 -25.73 -16.38
C THR A 68 13.38 -24.52 -15.63
N PHE A 69 12.41 -23.81 -16.22
CA PHE A 69 11.74 -22.71 -15.55
C PHE A 69 10.74 -23.27 -14.54
N LEU A 70 10.90 -22.93 -13.26
CA LEU A 70 10.03 -23.41 -12.19
C LEU A 70 8.88 -22.44 -11.96
N TRP A 71 9.22 -21.19 -11.61
CA TRP A 71 8.25 -20.16 -11.33
C TRP A 71 8.87 -18.76 -11.45
N SER A 72 8.02 -17.75 -11.62
CA SER A 72 8.38 -16.34 -11.67
C SER A 72 7.38 -15.54 -10.88
N HIS A 73 7.86 -14.50 -10.21
CA HIS A 73 6.98 -13.45 -9.72
C HIS A 73 7.41 -12.11 -10.33
N SER A 74 6.41 -11.35 -10.74
CA SER A 74 6.57 -10.04 -11.34
C SER A 74 5.81 -9.00 -10.53
N GLY A 75 6.53 -7.97 -10.13
CA GLY A 75 6.01 -6.72 -9.59
C GLY A 75 5.97 -5.62 -10.62
N LEU A 76 5.65 -4.42 -10.16
CA LEU A 76 5.74 -3.21 -10.98
C LEU A 76 7.20 -2.83 -11.28
N TRP A 77 8.10 -3.04 -10.30
CA TRP A 77 9.49 -2.59 -10.35
C TRP A 77 10.51 -3.70 -10.55
N LYS A 78 10.20 -4.92 -10.09
CA LYS A 78 11.12 -6.06 -10.11
C LYS A 78 10.43 -7.30 -10.64
N ARG A 79 11.19 -8.10 -11.39
CA ARG A 79 10.80 -9.45 -11.81
C ARG A 79 11.89 -10.42 -11.39
N CYS A 80 11.50 -11.51 -10.74
CA CYS A 80 12.42 -12.59 -10.41
C CYS A 80 11.94 -13.89 -11.05
N ASP A 81 12.86 -14.54 -11.75
CA ASP A 81 12.64 -15.81 -12.43
C ASP A 81 13.50 -16.89 -11.77
N TYR A 82 12.86 -18.00 -11.39
CA TYR A 82 13.49 -19.12 -10.70
C TYR A 82 13.63 -20.31 -11.65
N PHE A 83 14.83 -20.86 -11.69
CA PHE A 83 15.21 -21.95 -12.58
C PHE A 83 15.80 -23.12 -11.80
N ASP A 84 15.77 -24.30 -12.40
CA ASP A 84 16.52 -25.47 -11.96
C ASP A 84 17.57 -25.83 -13.04
N PRO A 85 18.88 -25.88 -12.72
CA PRO A 85 19.48 -25.67 -11.38
C PRO A 85 19.41 -24.21 -10.88
N PRO A 86 19.39 -23.98 -9.53
CA PRO A 86 19.12 -22.67 -8.91
C PRO A 86 20.22 -21.63 -9.10
N GLU A 87 21.38 -22.03 -9.64
CA GLU A 87 22.47 -21.13 -10.02
C GLU A 87 22.04 -20.09 -11.07
N TRP A 88 20.95 -20.35 -11.80
CA TRP A 88 20.41 -19.47 -12.84
C TRP A 88 19.27 -18.58 -12.36
N ASN A 89 19.00 -18.50 -11.06
CA ASN A 89 17.98 -17.59 -10.52
C ASN A 89 18.38 -16.13 -10.82
N ILE A 90 17.51 -15.40 -11.51
CA ILE A 90 17.78 -14.03 -11.95
C ILE A 90 16.67 -13.12 -11.46
N CYS A 91 17.05 -12.01 -10.82
CA CYS A 91 16.17 -10.92 -10.48
C CYS A 91 16.54 -9.69 -11.32
N LEU A 92 15.64 -9.28 -12.20
CA LEU A 92 15.76 -8.09 -13.03
C LEU A 92 14.95 -6.97 -12.38
N SER A 93 15.64 -5.93 -11.90
CA SER A 93 15.05 -4.64 -11.56
C SER A 93 14.85 -3.84 -12.85
N HIS A 94 13.64 -3.33 -13.08
CA HIS A 94 13.33 -2.55 -14.28
C HIS A 94 13.91 -1.13 -14.20
N SER A 95 14.36 -0.66 -13.02
CA SER A 95 14.98 0.65 -12.84
C SER A 95 16.07 0.63 -11.76
N TYR A 96 17.22 1.29 -12.02
CA TYR A 96 18.42 1.34 -11.18
C TYR A 96 18.29 2.26 -9.94
N GLU A 97 17.13 2.93 -9.76
CA GLU A 97 16.86 3.86 -8.65
C GLU A 97 16.21 3.21 -7.40
N ASP A 98 16.22 1.88 -7.32
CA ASP A 98 15.51 1.09 -6.29
C ASP A 98 15.87 1.46 -4.83
N HIS A 99 17.08 1.93 -4.55
CA HIS A 99 17.47 2.26 -3.17
C HIS A 99 16.86 3.56 -2.65
N GLN A 100 16.63 4.54 -3.53
CA GLN A 100 16.04 5.83 -3.13
C GLN A 100 14.53 5.68 -2.90
N PHE A 101 13.88 4.80 -3.67
CA PHE A 101 12.44 4.59 -3.62
C PHE A 101 11.98 3.97 -2.29
N VAL A 102 12.64 2.90 -1.82
CA VAL A 102 12.26 2.22 -0.57
C VAL A 102 12.40 3.14 0.66
N ILE A 103 13.44 3.97 0.69
CA ILE A 103 13.65 4.95 1.77
C ILE A 103 12.53 6.00 1.75
N LEU A 104 12.14 6.47 0.57
CA LEU A 104 11.10 7.48 0.39
C LEU A 104 9.70 6.95 0.75
N GLU A 105 9.43 5.67 0.48
CA GLU A 105 8.18 5.02 0.92
C GLU A 105 8.07 4.95 2.44
N LEU A 106 9.13 4.51 3.12
CA LEU A 106 9.15 4.41 4.58
C LEU A 106 9.03 5.79 5.25
N THR A 107 9.69 6.82 4.71
CA THR A 107 9.58 8.18 5.26
C THR A 107 8.19 8.76 5.07
N ILE A 108 7.54 8.53 3.92
CA ILE A 108 6.15 8.96 3.69
C ILE A 108 5.20 8.26 4.66
N ILE A 109 5.33 6.95 4.86
CA ILE A 109 4.46 6.20 5.80
C ILE A 109 4.63 6.74 7.23
N VAL A 110 5.87 6.94 7.68
CA VAL A 110 6.14 7.48 9.03
C VAL A 110 5.61 8.90 9.16
N LEU A 111 5.79 9.75 8.14
CA LEU A 111 5.28 11.13 8.15
C LEU A 111 3.75 11.17 8.19
N VAL A 112 3.08 10.35 7.38
CA VAL A 112 1.61 10.23 7.39
C VAL A 112 1.12 9.73 8.74
N PHE A 113 1.79 8.74 9.33
CA PHE A 113 1.47 8.24 10.66
C PHE A 113 1.62 9.33 11.74
N ILE A 114 2.71 10.11 11.70
CA ILE A 114 2.91 11.25 12.60
C ILE A 114 1.82 12.31 12.42
N LEU A 115 1.48 12.68 11.18
CA LEU A 115 0.42 13.66 10.91
C LEU A 115 -0.94 13.18 11.42
N VAL A 116 -1.23 11.89 11.27
CA VAL A 116 -2.42 11.28 11.84
C VAL A 116 -2.38 11.41 13.37
N LEU A 117 -1.30 10.98 14.03
CA LEU A 117 -1.19 11.09 15.50
C LEU A 117 -1.36 12.54 16.00
N LEU A 118 -0.75 13.52 15.33
CA LEU A 118 -0.91 14.95 15.65
C LEU A 118 -2.36 15.42 15.45
N SER A 119 -3.06 14.92 14.43
CA SER A 119 -4.47 15.27 14.18
C SER A 119 -5.44 14.70 15.24
N PHE A 120 -5.06 13.59 15.88
CA PHE A 120 -5.78 13.01 17.00
C PHE A 120 -5.47 13.69 18.35
N GLY A 121 -4.54 14.66 18.37
CA GLY A 121 -4.28 15.51 19.54
C GLY A 121 -3.44 14.85 20.63
N PHE A 122 -2.55 13.92 20.27
CA PHE A 122 -1.48 13.45 21.15
C PHE A 122 -0.28 14.39 21.15
#